data_AF-A0A8S3H4M8-F1
#
_entry.id   AF-A0A8S3H4M8-F1
#
_cell.length_a   1.000
_cell.length_b   1.000
_cell.length_c   1.000
_cell.angle_alpha   90.00
_cell.angle_beta   90.00
_cell.angle_gamma   90.00
#
_symmetry.space_group_name_H-M   'P 1'
#
loop_
_entity.id
_entity.type
_entity.pdbx_description
1 polymer ?
#
loop_
_entity_poly.entity_id
_entity_poly.type
_entity_poly.pdbx_seq_one_letter_code
_entity_poly.pdbx_strand_id
1 'polypeptide(L)'
;QNSRNYLKSDYKVHISSDSPVPDHCSAFALSDTVNKCWQQSCDHDHDKKYDRCELLKTALCKIRAFIEQYQTDAGLRDRLIYRVQQQVQYIEEWKAHLLRTVHQDQARIDILNDLDN
;
A
#
# COMPACT_ATOMS: atom_id res chain seq x y z
N GLN A 1 5.87 16.54 -8.54
CA GLN A 1 5.33 16.09 -7.23
C GLN A 1 6.24 15.01 -6.65
N ASN A 2 6.69 15.12 -5.39
CA ASN A 2 7.52 14.09 -4.73
C ASN A 2 6.66 12.92 -4.20
N SER A 3 7.12 11.67 -4.36
CA SER A 3 6.44 10.45 -3.88
C SER A 3 6.14 10.47 -2.37
N ARG A 4 7.02 11.11 -1.58
CA ARG A 4 6.81 11.34 -0.14
C ARG A 4 5.57 12.19 0.17
N ASN A 5 5.26 13.18 -0.67
CA ASN A 5 4.10 14.05 -0.43
C ASN A 5 2.82 13.31 -0.78
N TYR A 6 2.83 12.51 -1.85
CA TYR A 6 1.70 11.67 -2.23
C TYR A 6 1.23 10.76 -1.09
N LEU A 7 2.16 10.01 -0.45
CA LEU A 7 1.80 9.15 0.68
C LEU A 7 1.30 9.90 1.92
N LYS A 8 1.65 11.17 2.09
CA LYS A 8 1.30 11.96 3.28
C LYS A 8 -0.01 12.74 3.14
N SER A 9 -0.35 13.19 1.93
CA SER A 9 -1.57 13.97 1.66
C SER A 9 -2.55 13.19 0.79
N ASP A 10 -2.16 12.91 -0.44
CA ASP A 10 -3.09 12.54 -1.51
C ASP A 10 -3.54 11.08 -1.40
N TYR A 11 -2.73 10.22 -0.80
CA TYR A 11 -3.06 8.79 -0.71
C TYR A 11 -4.37 8.55 0.02
N LYS A 12 -4.58 9.22 1.17
CA LYS A 12 -5.80 9.05 1.98
C LYS A 12 -7.07 9.44 1.24
N VAL A 13 -7.02 10.45 0.37
CA VAL A 13 -8.23 10.92 -0.37
C VAL A 13 -8.67 9.96 -1.47
N HIS A 14 -7.83 8.99 -1.82
CA HIS A 14 -8.14 7.97 -2.81
C HIS A 14 -8.63 6.66 -2.20
N ILE A 15 -8.58 6.51 -0.87
CA ILE A 15 -8.96 5.28 -0.18
C ILE A 15 -10.49 5.15 -0.13
N SER A 16 -10.99 3.97 -0.48
CA SER A 16 -12.40 3.58 -0.39
C SER A 16 -12.50 2.05 -0.25
N SER A 17 -13.62 1.49 0.20
CA SER A 17 -13.89 0.04 0.09
C SER A 17 -14.10 -0.42 -1.35
N ASP A 18 -14.46 0.51 -2.25
CA ASP A 18 -14.93 0.19 -3.62
C ASP A 18 -13.96 0.70 -4.69
N SER A 19 -12.72 1.01 -4.30
CA SER A 19 -11.73 1.55 -5.22
C SER A 19 -11.29 0.46 -6.22
N PRO A 20 -11.30 0.74 -7.53
CA PRO A 20 -10.81 -0.21 -8.53
C PRO A 20 -9.28 -0.28 -8.60
N VAL A 21 -8.58 0.53 -7.79
CA VAL A 21 -7.12 0.45 -7.61
C VAL A 21 -6.82 -0.42 -6.39
N PRO A 22 -6.08 -1.53 -6.55
CA PRO A 22 -5.81 -2.46 -5.44
C PRO A 22 -5.11 -1.83 -4.24
N ASP A 23 -4.24 -0.84 -4.44
CA ASP A 23 -3.55 -0.12 -3.34
C ASP A 23 -4.49 0.81 -2.54
N HIS A 24 -5.64 1.17 -3.11
CA HIS A 24 -6.58 2.13 -2.53
C HIS A 24 -7.83 1.47 -1.96
N CYS A 25 -8.14 0.23 -2.38
CA CYS A 25 -9.26 -0.53 -1.85
C CYS A 25 -8.95 -1.01 -0.44
N SER A 26 -9.60 -0.45 0.58
CA SER A 26 -9.35 -0.83 1.98
C SER A 26 -9.69 -2.29 2.25
N ALA A 27 -10.76 -2.81 1.63
CA ALA A 27 -11.17 -4.21 1.79
C ALA A 27 -10.14 -5.16 1.17
N PHE A 28 -9.69 -4.88 -0.05
CA PHE A 28 -8.71 -5.72 -0.75
C PHE A 28 -7.30 -5.58 -0.17
N ALA A 29 -6.80 -4.36 0.02
CA ALA A 29 -5.42 -4.10 0.44
C ALA A 29 -5.13 -4.56 1.87
N LEU A 30 -6.15 -4.65 2.74
CA LEU A 30 -6.02 -5.15 4.10
C LEU A 30 -6.39 -6.64 4.24
N SER A 31 -6.85 -7.27 3.16
CA SER A 31 -7.23 -8.69 3.14
C SER A 31 -6.01 -9.59 3.36
N ASP A 32 -6.16 -10.62 4.19
CA ASP A 32 -5.08 -11.58 4.45
C ASP A 32 -4.86 -12.50 3.24
N THR A 33 -3.62 -12.65 2.76
CA THR A 33 -3.37 -13.48 1.56
C THR A 33 -3.33 -14.98 1.83
N VAL A 34 -3.32 -15.41 3.09
CA VAL A 34 -3.10 -16.80 3.51
C VAL A 34 -4.28 -17.34 4.31
N ASN A 35 -4.74 -16.60 5.31
CA ASN A 35 -5.77 -17.03 6.23
C ASN A 35 -7.18 -16.70 5.70
N LYS A 36 -7.88 -17.72 5.20
CA LYS A 36 -9.24 -17.58 4.65
C LYS A 36 -10.24 -16.94 5.60
N CYS A 37 -10.09 -17.11 6.92
CA CYS A 37 -11.00 -16.49 7.89
C CYS A 37 -10.83 -14.96 7.98
N TRP A 38 -9.74 -14.43 7.44
CA TRP A 38 -9.34 -13.02 7.49
C TRP A 38 -9.27 -12.43 6.07
N GLN A 39 -9.73 -13.19 5.08
CA GLN A 39 -9.88 -12.76 3.71
C GLN A 39 -11.17 -11.97 3.55
N GLN A 40 -11.05 -10.80 2.95
CA GLN A 40 -12.17 -10.03 2.45
C GLN A 40 -12.31 -10.24 0.94
N SER A 41 -13.55 -10.33 0.48
CA SER A 41 -13.92 -10.38 -0.93
C SER A 41 -14.51 -9.04 -1.36
N CYS A 42 -14.17 -8.63 -2.57
CA CYS A 42 -14.78 -7.48 -3.23
C CYS A 42 -15.68 -7.97 -4.38
N ASP A 43 -16.70 -7.19 -4.70
CA ASP A 43 -17.62 -7.39 -5.83
C ASP A 43 -17.22 -6.59 -7.09
N HIS A 44 -16.04 -5.97 -7.07
CA HIS A 44 -15.46 -5.17 -8.14
C HIS A 44 -14.03 -5.62 -8.51
N ASP A 45 -13.59 -5.20 -9.70
CA ASP A 45 -12.28 -5.52 -10.23
C ASP A 45 -11.20 -4.54 -9.75
N HIS A 46 -9.98 -5.07 -9.61
CA HIS A 46 -8.78 -4.32 -9.21
C HIS A 46 -7.81 -4.13 -10.38
N ASP A 47 -8.32 -3.63 -11.50
CA ASP A 47 -7.59 -3.51 -12.78
C ASP A 47 -6.90 -2.15 -12.97
N LYS A 48 -7.27 -1.13 -12.18
CA LYS A 48 -6.76 0.23 -12.37
C LYS A 48 -5.38 0.41 -11.76
N LYS A 49 -4.54 1.09 -12.53
CA LYS A 49 -3.20 1.49 -12.13
C LYS A 49 -3.05 2.98 -12.41
N TYR A 50 -2.60 3.72 -11.41
CA TYR A 50 -2.25 5.12 -11.57
C TYR A 50 -0.74 5.30 -11.49
N ASP A 51 -0.22 6.18 -12.35
CA ASP A 51 1.22 6.47 -12.44
C ASP A 51 1.85 6.80 -11.08
N ARG A 52 1.10 7.46 -10.19
CA ARG A 52 1.59 7.81 -8.84
C ARG A 52 1.82 6.59 -7.95
N CYS A 53 0.94 5.58 -8.00
CA CYS A 53 1.10 4.32 -7.27
C CYS A 53 2.25 3.49 -7.86
N GLU A 54 2.31 3.42 -9.20
CA GLU A 54 3.32 2.64 -9.92
C GLU A 54 4.71 3.27 -9.86
N LEU A 55 4.82 4.60 -9.74
CA LEU A 55 6.09 5.31 -9.66
C LEU A 55 6.92 4.86 -8.45
N LEU A 56 6.29 4.73 -7.29
CA LEU A 56 6.97 4.30 -6.06
C LEU A 56 7.48 2.85 -6.19
N LYS A 57 6.60 1.95 -6.66
CA LYS A 57 6.95 0.55 -6.93
C LYS A 57 8.10 0.45 -7.93
N THR A 58 8.01 1.18 -9.03
CA THR A 58 9.02 1.22 -10.08
C THR A 58 10.36 1.75 -9.56
N ALA A 59 10.34 2.82 -8.77
CA ALA A 59 11.55 3.38 -8.18
C ALA A 59 12.25 2.37 -7.25
N LEU A 60 11.49 1.68 -6.39
CA LEU A 60 12.03 0.66 -5.49
C LEU A 60 12.60 -0.54 -6.25
N CYS A 61 11.92 -1.00 -7.32
CA CYS A 61 12.43 -2.04 -8.21
C CYS A 61 13.73 -1.62 -8.90
N LYS A 62 13.81 -0.37 -9.40
CA LYS A 62 15.02 0.17 -10.05
C LYS A 62 16.20 0.25 -9.10
N ILE A 63 15.98 0.69 -7.85
CA ILE A 63 17.04 0.74 -6.83
C ILE A 63 17.58 -0.67 -6.56
N ARG A 64 16.69 -1.67 -6.39
CA ARG A 64 17.10 -3.06 -6.17
C ARG A 64 17.90 -3.60 -7.35
N ALA A 65 17.38 -3.45 -8.58
CA ALA A 65 18.05 -3.91 -9.79
C ALA A 65 19.42 -3.25 -9.98
N PHE A 66 19.55 -1.96 -9.66
CA PHE A 66 20.82 -1.25 -9.70
C PHE A 66 21.84 -1.84 -8.71
N ILE A 67 21.42 -2.13 -7.47
CA ILE A 67 22.30 -2.75 -6.47
C ILE A 67 22.75 -4.14 -6.94
N GLU A 68 21.81 -4.95 -7.46
CA GLU A 68 22.09 -6.29 -7.98
C GLU A 68 23.09 -6.26 -9.15
N GLN A 69 22.95 -5.28 -10.04
CA GLN A 69 23.77 -5.18 -11.25
C GLN A 69 25.17 -4.61 -11.00
N TYR A 70 25.30 -3.59 -10.14
CA TYR A 70 26.53 -2.80 -10.04
C TYR A 70 27.32 -3.00 -8.75
N GLN A 71 26.73 -3.57 -7.69
CA GLN A 71 27.49 -3.85 -6.47
C GLN A 71 28.27 -5.16 -6.61
N THR A 72 29.58 -5.05 -6.72
CA THR A 72 30.47 -6.20 -6.93
C THR A 72 30.77 -6.93 -5.62
N ASP A 73 30.84 -6.22 -4.49
CA ASP A 73 31.05 -6.83 -3.17
C ASP A 73 29.78 -7.55 -2.69
N ALA A 74 29.88 -8.88 -2.56
CA ALA A 74 28.72 -9.72 -2.23
C ALA A 74 28.13 -9.39 -0.84
N GLY A 75 28.98 -9.19 0.17
CA GLY A 75 28.51 -8.90 1.52
C GLY A 75 27.80 -7.54 1.61
N LEU A 76 28.30 -6.53 0.92
CA LEU A 76 27.68 -5.22 0.82
C LEU A 76 26.41 -5.26 -0.02
N ARG A 77 26.40 -6.00 -1.13
CA ARG A 77 25.21 -6.21 -1.97
C ARG A 77 24.06 -6.80 -1.14
N ASP A 78 24.32 -7.88 -0.40
CA ASP A 78 23.29 -8.53 0.42
C ASP A 78 22.76 -7.60 1.52
N ARG A 79 23.66 -6.86 2.19
CA ARG A 79 23.24 -5.84 3.18
C ARG A 79 22.38 -4.74 2.57
N LEU A 80 22.71 -4.28 1.37
CA LEU A 80 21.95 -3.24 0.68
C LEU A 80 20.59 -3.75 0.22
N ILE A 81 20.51 -4.97 -0.33
CA ILE A 81 19.25 -5.61 -0.73
C ILE A 81 18.34 -5.78 0.49
N TYR A 82 18.87 -6.34 1.59
CA TYR A 82 18.13 -6.48 2.83
C TYR A 82 17.56 -5.14 3.32
N ARG A 83 18.39 -4.09 3.31
CA ARG A 83 17.93 -2.74 3.69
C ARG A 83 16.82 -2.25 2.78
N VAL A 84 16.93 -2.42 1.46
CA VAL A 84 15.86 -2.03 0.52
C VAL A 84 14.58 -2.79 0.82
N GLN A 85 14.64 -4.10 1.03
CA GLN A 85 13.47 -4.92 1.37
C GLN A 85 12.79 -4.44 2.66
N GLN A 86 13.58 -4.14 3.70
CA GLN A 86 13.07 -3.61 4.96
C GLN A 86 12.37 -2.25 4.76
N GLN A 87 12.95 -1.36 3.95
CA GLN A 87 12.32 -0.05 3.67
C GLN A 87 11.04 -0.18 2.84
N VAL A 88 10.99 -1.12 1.89
CA VAL A 88 9.76 -1.45 1.15
C VAL A 88 8.68 -1.91 2.12
N GLN A 89 9.02 -2.80 3.06
CA GLN A 89 8.08 -3.27 4.07
C GLN A 89 7.54 -2.11 4.92
N TYR A 90 8.39 -1.18 5.39
CA TYR A 90 7.92 -0.01 6.15
C TYR A 90 6.97 0.89 5.34
N ILE A 91 7.18 1.01 4.02
CA ILE A 91 6.27 1.76 3.14
C ILE A 91 4.91 1.07 3.07
N GLU A 92 4.88 -0.26 2.88
CA GLU A 92 3.63 -1.02 2.81
C GLU A 92 2.89 -1.04 4.15
N GLU A 93 3.61 -1.16 5.27
CA GLU A 93 3.04 -1.04 6.62
C GLU A 93 2.43 0.35 6.87
N TRP A 94 3.10 1.41 6.40
CA TRP A 94 2.58 2.77 6.48
C TRP A 94 1.31 2.94 5.65
N LYS A 95 1.28 2.45 4.41
CA LYS A 95 0.06 2.46 3.58
C LYS A 95 -1.08 1.71 4.26
N ALA A 96 -0.82 0.52 4.79
CA ALA A 96 -1.81 -0.27 5.52
C ALA A 96 -2.33 0.47 6.75
N HIS A 97 -1.47 1.22 7.46
CA HIS A 97 -1.89 2.10 8.55
C HIS A 97 -2.84 3.20 8.07
N LEU A 98 -2.53 3.87 6.95
CA LEU A 98 -3.41 4.90 6.36
C LEU A 98 -4.77 4.32 5.94
N LEU A 99 -4.77 3.13 5.32
CA LEU A 99 -5.98 2.38 4.96
C LEU A 99 -6.84 2.09 6.18
N ARG A 100 -6.24 1.59 7.26
CA ARG A 100 -6.95 1.34 8.52
C ARG A 100 -7.55 2.60 9.12
N THR A 101 -6.83 3.73 9.09
CA THR A 101 -7.37 5.00 9.62
C THR A 101 -8.64 5.40 8.87
N VAL A 102 -8.61 5.41 7.53
CA VAL A 102 -9.79 5.81 6.74
C VAL A 102 -10.95 4.83 6.91
N HIS A 103 -10.66 3.52 6.91
CA HIS A 103 -11.68 2.48 7.11
C HIS A 103 -12.34 2.57 8.50
N GLN A 104 -11.56 2.83 9.54
CA GLN A 104 -12.07 3.01 10.91
C GLN A 104 -12.91 4.29 11.04
N ASP A 105 -12.49 5.38 10.40
CA ASP A 105 -13.27 6.63 10.37
C ASP A 105 -14.61 6.43 9.65
N GLN A 106 -14.65 5.67 8.55
CA GLN A 106 -15.89 5.33 7.85
C GLN A 106 -16.83 4.50 8.75
N ALA A 107 -16.32 3.41 9.34
CA ALA A 107 -17.12 2.57 10.24
C ALA A 107 -17.68 3.37 11.44
N ARG A 108 -16.93 4.35 11.95
CA ARG A 108 -17.40 5.26 12.99
C ARG A 108 -18.58 6.11 12.51
N ILE A 109 -18.50 6.67 11.30
CA ILE A 109 -19.57 7.48 10.71
C ILE A 109 -20.82 6.62 10.50
N ASP A 110 -20.65 5.40 9.99
CA ASP A 110 -21.76 4.47 9.75
C ASP A 110 -22.54 4.16 11.03
N ILE A 111 -21.83 3.85 12.13
CA ILE A 111 -22.45 3.62 13.45
C ILE A 111 -23.21 4.85 13.93
N LEU A 112 -22.68 6.07 13.74
CA LEU A 112 -23.36 7.29 14.16
C LEU A 112 -24.65 7.52 13.36
N ASN A 113 -24.60 7.28 12.04
CA ASN A 113 -25.79 7.38 11.19
C ASN A 113 -26.85 6.34 11.57
N ASP A 114 -26.44 5.12 11.91
CA ASP A 114 -27.36 4.07 12.37
C ASP A 114 -28.04 4.40 13.70
N LEU A 115 -27.40 5.21 14.55
CA LEU A 115 -27.95 5.67 15.83
C LEU A 115 -28.89 6.88 15.69
N ASP A 116 -28.72 7.68 14.63
CA ASP A 116 -29.57 8.84 14.32
C ASP A 116 -30.85 8.45 13.54
N ASN A 117 -30.98 7.18 13.15
CA ASN A 117 -32.16 6.57 12.51
C ASN A 117 -33.10 5.93 13.54
#